data_AF-A0A523USP5-F1
#
_entry.id   AF-A0A523USP5-F1
#
_cell.length_a   1.000
_cell.length_b   1.000
_cell.length_c   1.000
_cell.angle_alpha   90.00
_cell.angle_beta   90.00
_cell.angle_gamma   90.00
#
_symmetry.space_group_name_H-M   'P 1'
#
loop_
_entity.id
_entity.type
_entity.pdbx_description
1 polymer ?
#
loop_
_entity_poly.entity_id
_entity_poly.type
_entity_poly.pdbx_seq_one_letter_code
_entity_poly.pdbx_strand_id
1 'polypeptide(L)'
;MATMKHSCLFTRDIPIQVLKEILTPVVIRVREAEEEKVYQLLMTALDHCLVEYALQTEGNQLAAAKFLGVSRNTLRRKMRKYNVTSARQVLRAGLRIGHPVG
;
A
#
# COMPACT_ATOMS: atom_id res chain seq x y z
N MET A 1 -0.76 26.41 36.44
CA MET A 1 -1.55 26.21 35.22
C MET A 1 -0.60 25.91 34.07
N ALA A 2 -0.27 24.64 33.85
CA ALA A 2 0.59 24.22 32.75
C ALA A 2 -0.28 23.95 31.51
N THR A 3 -0.10 24.77 30.48
CA THR A 3 -0.72 24.58 29.17
C THR A 3 -0.11 23.37 28.48
N MET A 4 -0.93 22.32 28.30
CA MET A 4 -0.55 21.13 27.55
C MET A 4 -0.33 21.50 26.08
N LYS A 5 0.94 21.61 25.69
CA LYS A 5 1.33 21.52 24.28
C LYS A 5 1.03 20.09 23.84
N HIS A 6 -0.08 19.89 23.15
CA HIS A 6 -0.25 18.72 22.28
C HIS A 6 0.73 18.89 21.11
N SER A 7 2.02 18.68 21.39
CA SER A 7 3.05 18.50 20.40
C SER A 7 2.67 17.26 19.59
N CYS A 8 2.46 17.46 18.31
CA CYS A 8 2.37 16.44 17.28
C CYS A 8 3.47 15.36 17.45
N LEU A 9 3.15 14.25 18.12
CA LEU A 9 4.07 13.10 18.30
C LEU A 9 4.00 12.15 17.09
N PHE A 10 4.11 12.68 15.87
CA PHE A 10 4.50 11.87 14.71
C PHE A 10 5.94 12.28 14.37
N THR A 11 6.88 11.85 15.20
CA THR A 11 8.30 11.92 14.85
C THR A 11 8.49 11.12 13.57
N ARG A 12 9.26 11.66 12.61
CA ARG A 12 9.55 11.01 11.31
C ARG A 12 10.09 9.58 11.45
N ASP A 13 10.57 9.24 12.64
CA ASP A 13 11.24 7.98 12.95
C ASP A 13 10.28 6.82 13.26
N ILE A 14 9.05 7.09 13.71
CA ILE A 14 8.10 6.01 14.07
C ILE A 14 7.78 5.11 12.87
N PRO A 15 7.42 5.65 11.68
CA PRO A 15 7.16 4.81 10.51
C PRO A 15 8.38 3.99 10.09
N ILE A 16 9.59 4.56 10.22
CA ILE A 16 10.83 3.89 9.83
C ILE A 16 11.12 2.73 10.79
N GLN A 17 10.97 2.94 12.10
CA GLN A 17 11.18 1.90 13.10
C GLN A 17 10.23 0.72 12.90
N VAL A 18 8.93 1.00 12.71
CA VAL A 18 7.92 -0.03 12.45
C VAL A 18 8.22 -0.78 11.15
N LEU A 19 8.54 -0.05 10.07
CA LEU A 19 8.90 -0.68 8.80
C LEU A 19 10.16 -1.53 8.91
N LYS A 20 11.15 -1.12 9.71
CA LYS A 20 12.37 -1.90 9.94
C LYS A 20 12.06 -3.25 10.60
N GLU A 21 11.21 -3.25 11.63
CA GLU A 21 10.79 -4.47 12.32
C GLU A 21 10.01 -5.43 11.40
N ILE A 22 9.15 -4.88 10.53
CA ILE A 22 8.36 -5.67 9.56
C ILE A 22 9.22 -6.17 8.39
N LEU A 23 10.07 -5.33 7.82
CA LEU A 23 10.80 -5.64 6.57
C LEU A 23 11.99 -6.55 6.80
N THR A 24 12.65 -6.50 7.96
CA THR A 24 13.83 -7.35 8.25
C THR A 24 13.58 -8.84 7.99
N PRO A 25 12.53 -9.48 8.54
CA PRO A 25 12.26 -10.89 8.26
C PRO A 25 11.86 -11.13 6.79
N VAL A 26 11.18 -10.19 6.13
CA VAL A 26 10.78 -10.33 4.71
C VAL A 26 12.00 -10.34 3.80
N VAL A 27 12.96 -9.43 4.02
CA VAL A 27 14.19 -9.32 3.22
C VAL A 27 15.02 -10.60 3.31
N ILE A 28 15.12 -11.21 4.50
CA ILE A 28 15.84 -12.47 4.68
C ILE A 28 15.23 -13.57 3.80
N ARG A 29 13.90 -13.73 3.84
CA ARG A 29 13.20 -14.75 3.05
C ARG A 29 13.31 -14.54 1.54
N VAL A 30 13.23 -13.29 1.08
CA VAL A 30 13.37 -12.96 -0.34
C VAL A 30 14.80 -13.23 -0.83
N ARG A 31 15.80 -12.95 0.02
CA ARG A 31 17.21 -13.24 -0.30
C ARG A 31 17.49 -14.74 -0.40
N GLU A 32 16.88 -15.55 0.46
CA GLU A 32 16.96 -17.02 0.40
C GLU A 32 16.31 -17.60 -0.86
N ALA A 33 15.33 -16.90 -1.45
CA ALA A 33 14.68 -17.29 -2.70
C ALA A 33 15.43 -16.82 -3.97
N GLU A 34 16.68 -16.35 -3.84
CA GLU A 34 17.56 -15.88 -4.93
C GLU A 34 16.95 -14.78 -5.83
N GLU A 35 16.05 -13.96 -5.30
CA GLU A 35 15.43 -12.90 -6.07
C GLU A 35 16.36 -11.67 -6.15
N GLU A 36 17.08 -11.51 -7.26
CA GLU A 36 18.10 -10.46 -7.47
C GLU A 36 17.54 -9.01 -7.38
N LYS A 37 16.21 -8.85 -7.33
CA LYS A 37 15.52 -7.55 -7.41
C LYS A 37 14.68 -7.23 -6.17
N VAL A 38 15.21 -7.51 -4.99
CA VAL A 38 14.58 -7.25 -3.67
C VAL A 38 13.93 -5.87 -3.58
N TYR A 39 14.63 -4.81 -4.01
CA TYR A 39 14.09 -3.45 -4.00
C TYR A 39 12.81 -3.32 -4.83
N GLN A 40 12.81 -3.82 -6.06
CA GLN A 40 11.66 -3.70 -6.96
C GLN A 40 10.47 -4.52 -6.45
N LEU A 41 10.74 -5.71 -5.90
CA LEU A 41 9.72 -6.55 -5.28
C LEU A 41 9.04 -5.84 -4.11
N LEU A 42 9.83 -5.37 -3.13
CA LEU A 42 9.29 -4.74 -1.93
C LEU A 42 8.57 -3.43 -2.24
N MET A 43 9.13 -2.61 -3.13
CA MET A 43 8.46 -1.38 -3.55
C MET A 43 7.15 -1.66 -4.28
N THR A 44 7.08 -2.72 -5.08
CA THR A 44 5.85 -3.13 -5.76
C THR A 44 4.81 -3.64 -4.76
N ALA A 45 5.22 -4.46 -3.79
CA ALA A 45 4.34 -4.97 -2.74
C ALA A 45 3.77 -3.83 -1.86
N LEU A 46 4.64 -2.92 -1.40
CA LEU A 46 4.22 -1.77 -0.60
C LEU A 46 3.26 -0.87 -1.39
N ASP A 47 3.57 -0.56 -2.65
CA ASP A 47 2.71 0.25 -3.50
C ASP A 47 1.34 -0.41 -3.74
N HIS A 48 1.30 -1.72 -3.92
CA HIS A 48 0.06 -2.48 -4.04
C HIS A 48 -0.80 -2.36 -2.77
N CYS A 49 -0.22 -2.63 -1.59
CA CYS A 49 -0.92 -2.54 -0.31
C CYS A 49 -1.51 -1.14 -0.05
N LEU A 50 -0.75 -0.08 -0.36
CA LEU A 50 -1.23 1.30 -0.17
C LEU A 50 -2.38 1.65 -1.12
N VAL A 51 -2.31 1.20 -2.38
CA VAL A 51 -3.38 1.42 -3.36
C VAL A 51 -4.64 0.67 -2.95
N GLU A 52 -4.51 -0.59 -2.54
CA GLU A 52 -5.63 -1.39 -2.06
C GLU A 52 -6.28 -0.75 -0.83
N TYR A 53 -5.50 -0.40 0.18
CA TYR A 53 -5.98 0.27 1.39
C TYR A 53 -6.77 1.54 1.05
N ALA A 54 -6.19 2.44 0.25
CA ALA A 54 -6.85 3.70 -0.11
C ALA A 54 -8.16 3.48 -0.88
N LEU A 55 -8.23 2.47 -1.74
CA LEU A 55 -9.46 2.14 -2.47
C LEU A 55 -10.55 1.51 -1.58
N GLN A 56 -10.14 0.79 -0.54
CA GLN A 56 -11.04 0.19 0.45
C GLN A 56 -11.58 1.24 1.43
N THR A 57 -10.75 2.19 1.89
CA THR A 57 -11.15 3.17 2.91
C THR A 57 -11.87 4.39 2.34
N GLU A 58 -11.45 4.91 1.18
CA GLU A 58 -11.97 6.18 0.66
C GLU A 58 -13.25 6.02 -0.19
N GLY A 59 -13.62 4.79 -0.53
CA GLY A 59 -14.87 4.44 -1.24
C GLY A 59 -14.97 4.90 -2.70
N ASN A 60 -14.13 5.84 -3.15
CA ASN A 60 -14.06 6.29 -4.55
C ASN A 60 -12.62 6.65 -5.00
N GLN A 61 -12.38 6.59 -6.31
CA GLN A 61 -11.05 6.78 -6.91
C GLN A 61 -10.48 8.19 -6.71
N LEU A 62 -11.32 9.23 -6.69
CA LEU A 62 -10.84 10.60 -6.57
C LEU A 62 -10.34 10.87 -5.15
N ALA A 63 -11.08 10.40 -4.14
CA ALA A 63 -10.69 10.48 -2.73
C ALA A 63 -9.43 9.62 -2.46
N ALA A 64 -9.38 8.38 -2.96
CA ALA A 64 -8.20 7.52 -2.86
C ALA A 64 -6.94 8.16 -3.48
N ALA A 65 -7.08 8.79 -4.66
CA ALA A 65 -5.95 9.46 -5.32
C ALA A 65 -5.46 10.67 -4.51
N LYS A 66 -6.39 11.46 -3.93
CA LYS A 66 -6.07 12.57 -3.04
C LYS A 66 -5.39 12.09 -1.75
N PHE A 67 -5.90 11.03 -1.12
CA PHE A 67 -5.33 10.42 0.08
C PHE A 67 -3.87 9.99 -0.15
N LEU A 68 -3.60 9.33 -1.27
CA LEU A 68 -2.26 8.89 -1.64
C LEU A 68 -1.35 10.02 -2.17
N GLY A 69 -1.87 11.22 -2.39
CA GLY A 69 -1.11 12.33 -2.97
C GLY A 69 -0.68 12.10 -4.42
N VAL A 70 -1.45 11.34 -5.21
CA VAL A 70 -1.16 11.05 -6.62
C VAL A 70 -2.27 11.53 -7.54
N SER A 71 -1.97 11.70 -8.83
CA SER A 71 -3.02 11.99 -9.81
C SER A 71 -4.00 10.80 -9.96
N ARG A 72 -5.27 11.09 -10.29
CA ARG A 72 -6.25 10.04 -10.62
C ARG A 72 -5.78 9.14 -11.77
N ASN A 73 -5.05 9.69 -12.75
CA ASN A 73 -4.51 8.92 -13.86
C ASN A 73 -3.43 7.92 -13.38
N THR A 74 -2.57 8.35 -12.45
CA THR A 74 -1.59 7.49 -11.80
C THR A 74 -2.28 6.38 -11.02
N LEU A 75 -3.31 6.70 -10.23
CA LEU A 75 -4.08 5.70 -9.50
C LEU A 75 -4.73 4.68 -10.46
N ARG A 76 -5.38 5.12 -11.54
CA ARG A 76 -5.98 4.22 -12.55
C ARG A 76 -4.95 3.32 -13.23
N ARG A 77 -3.72 3.79 -13.43
CA ARG A 77 -2.62 2.94 -13.94
C ARG A 77 -2.20 1.90 -12.91
N LYS A 78 -2.06 2.28 -11.64
CA LYS A 78 -1.74 1.36 -10.54
C LYS A 78 -2.85 0.32 -10.31
N MET A 79 -4.12 0.72 -10.36
CA MET A 79 -5.27 -0.18 -10.30
C MET A 79 -5.20 -1.28 -11.36
N ARG A 80 -4.88 -0.91 -12.62
CA ARG A 80 -4.68 -1.88 -13.70
C ARG A 80 -3.47 -2.77 -13.47
N LYS A 81 -2.34 -2.17 -13.06
CA LYS A 81 -1.09 -2.91 -12.76
C LYS A 81 -1.30 -4.00 -11.72
N TYR A 82 -2.09 -3.72 -10.68
CA TYR A 82 -2.30 -4.63 -9.55
C TYR A 82 -3.63 -5.39 -9.60
N ASN A 83 -4.43 -5.19 -10.64
CA ASN A 83 -5.78 -5.74 -10.76
C ASN A 83 -6.68 -5.46 -9.53
N VAL A 84 -6.53 -4.28 -8.91
CA VAL A 84 -7.32 -3.87 -7.75
C VAL A 84 -8.48 -2.98 -8.16
N THR A 85 -9.65 -3.30 -7.63
CA THR A 85 -10.89 -2.53 -7.80
C THR A 85 -11.42 -2.11 -6.44
N SER A 86 -12.27 -1.09 -6.39
CA SER A 86 -12.81 -0.63 -5.10
C SER A 86 -13.60 -1.76 -4.42
N ALA A 87 -13.62 -1.80 -3.08
CA ALA A 87 -14.32 -2.85 -2.31
C ALA A 87 -15.79 -3.04 -2.74
N ARG A 88 -16.44 -1.99 -3.26
CA ARG A 88 -17.78 -2.05 -3.87
C ARG A 88 -17.90 -2.99 -5.08
N GLN A 89 -16.82 -3.24 -5.80
CA GLN A 89 -16.77 -4.18 -6.93
C GLN A 89 -16.42 -5.60 -6.49
N VAL A 90 -15.60 -5.78 -5.46
CA VAL A 90 -15.24 -7.10 -4.91
C VAL A 90 -16.47 -7.86 -4.39
N LEU A 91 -17.41 -7.15 -3.74
CA LEU A 91 -18.70 -7.73 -3.31
C LEU A 91 -19.62 -8.16 -4.47
N ARG A 92 -19.44 -7.61 -5.67
CA ARG A 92 -20.13 -8.08 -6.90
C ARG A 92 -19.38 -9.19 -7.62
N ALA A 93 -18.07 -9.31 -7.40
CA ALA A 93 -17.19 -10.20 -8.16
C ALA A 93 -16.92 -11.55 -7.48
N GLY A 94 -17.47 -11.83 -6.29
CA GLY A 94 -17.45 -13.16 -5.69
C GLY A 94 -16.05 -13.78 -5.65
N LEU A 95 -15.16 -13.17 -4.87
CA LEU A 95 -13.81 -13.60 -4.47
C LEU A 95 -13.29 -14.95 -5.04
N ARG A 96 -12.97 -15.00 -6.34
CA ARG A 96 -11.99 -15.93 -6.90
C ARG A 96 -10.64 -15.21 -6.93
N ILE A 97 -9.87 -15.34 -5.85
CA ILE A 97 -8.46 -14.92 -5.88
C ILE A 97 -7.70 -16.00 -6.64
N GLY A 98 -7.26 -15.66 -7.84
CA GLY A 98 -6.34 -16.48 -8.62
C GLY A 98 -6.62 -16.38 -10.10
N HIS A 99 -5.92 -15.48 -10.78
CA HIS A 99 -5.04 -15.74 -11.94
C HIS A 99 -4.75 -14.41 -12.66
N PRO A 100 -3.49 -14.11 -13.00
CA PRO A 100 -3.16 -13.05 -13.94
C PRO A 100 -3.53 -13.53 -15.35
N VAL A 101 -4.25 -12.71 -16.12
CA VAL A 101 -4.41 -12.90 -17.56
C VAL A 101 -3.72 -11.75 -18.29
N GLY A 102 -2.74 -12.13 -19.12
CA GLY A 102 -2.32 -11.47 -20.36
C GLY A 102 -1.87 -10.02 -20.28
#